data_AF-A0A949YNB6-F1
#
_entry.id   AF-A0A949YNB6-F1
#
_cell.length_a   1.000
_cell.length_b   1.000
_cell.length_c   1.000
_cell.angle_alpha   90.00
_cell.angle_beta   90.00
_cell.angle_gamma   90.00
#
_symmetry.space_group_name_H-M   'P 1'
#
loop_
_entity.id
_entity.type
_entity.pdbx_description
1 polymer ?
#
loop_
_entity_poly.entity_id
_entity_poly.type
_entity_poly.pdbx_seq_one_letter_code
_entity_poly.pdbx_strand_id
1 'polypeptide(L)'
;MVTPLKATPAAESARAAAAKRTDEPTKPRGKRRVSMSVINFWLDATILGALLLLGWESATLQFIFPAPTLAAGWTLFGLTYDQCRDIQFATLCTFAFGILVHVMLHWNWVCSVIATQILRASERPDEGMQTIYGVATLIILLHVIGAGLILALFFIHRPPPV
;
A
#
# COMPACT_ATOMS: atom_id res chain seq x y z
N MET A 1 68.24 24.36 48.39
CA MET A 1 67.18 23.50 48.94
C MET A 1 65.86 24.20 48.62
N VAL A 2 65.26 23.87 47.47
CA VAL A 2 64.09 24.59 46.93
C VAL A 2 62.85 23.72 47.15
N THR A 3 61.98 24.15 48.04
CA THR A 3 60.70 23.50 48.36
C THR A 3 59.71 23.75 47.22
N PRO A 4 59.01 22.71 46.70
CA PRO A 4 58.03 22.92 45.64
C PRO A 4 56.75 23.56 46.21
N LEU A 5 56.26 24.58 45.52
CA LEU A 5 55.00 25.28 45.83
C LEU A 5 53.83 24.30 45.65
N LYS A 6 53.13 24.01 46.74
CA LYS A 6 51.96 23.11 46.76
C LYS A 6 50.79 23.80 46.04
N ALA A 7 50.32 23.22 44.94
CA ALA A 7 49.21 23.75 44.17
C ALA A 7 47.93 23.83 45.02
N THR A 8 47.20 24.93 44.90
CA THR A 8 45.98 25.21 45.65
C THR A 8 44.79 24.37 45.13
N PRO A 9 43.91 23.90 46.03
CA PRO A 9 42.79 22.99 45.71
C PRO A 9 41.79 23.55 44.69
N ALA A 10 41.77 24.87 44.48
CA ALA A 10 40.96 25.52 43.46
C ALA A 10 41.42 25.20 42.01
N ALA A 11 42.73 25.03 41.78
CA ALA A 11 43.27 24.70 40.47
C ALA A 11 42.99 23.24 40.05
N GLU A 12 42.87 22.35 41.03
CA GLU A 12 42.57 20.94 40.82
C GLU A 12 41.08 20.73 40.50
N SER A 13 40.19 21.49 41.16
CA SER A 13 38.75 21.51 40.86
C SER A 13 38.44 22.05 39.45
N ALA A 14 39.14 23.09 39.00
CA ALA A 14 38.99 23.64 37.66
C ALA A 14 39.47 22.67 36.56
N ARG A 15 40.57 21.92 36.81
CA ARG A 15 41.04 20.87 35.89
C ARG A 15 40.11 19.65 35.86
N ALA A 16 39.55 19.25 37.00
CA ALA A 16 38.56 18.17 37.06
C ALA A 16 37.25 18.53 36.35
N ALA A 17 36.83 19.79 36.40
CA ALA A 17 35.66 20.28 35.67
C ALA A 17 35.90 20.40 34.15
N ALA A 18 37.12 20.75 33.73
CA ALA A 18 37.50 20.84 32.32
C ALA A 18 37.66 19.46 31.66
N ALA A 19 38.15 18.45 32.39
CA ALA A 19 38.27 17.07 31.90
C ALA A 19 36.93 16.35 31.72
N LYS A 20 35.83 16.89 32.25
CA LYS A 20 34.49 16.26 32.19
C LYS A 20 33.63 16.70 30.99
N ARG A 21 34.14 17.58 30.11
CA ARG A 21 33.36 18.22 29.04
C ARG A 21 33.62 17.73 27.61
N THR A 22 34.50 16.75 27.39
CA THR A 22 34.92 16.37 26.03
C THR A 22 34.27 15.14 25.42
N ASP A 23 33.33 14.49 26.12
CA ASP A 23 32.66 13.28 25.61
C ASP A 23 31.14 13.48 25.46
N GLU A 24 30.71 14.50 24.71
CA GLU A 24 29.35 14.47 24.14
C GLU A 24 29.38 13.56 22.89
N PRO A 25 28.81 12.35 22.94
CA PRO A 25 28.71 11.50 21.77
C PRO A 25 27.82 12.20 20.74
N THR A 26 28.38 12.53 19.58
CA THR A 26 27.64 12.99 18.40
C THR A 26 26.52 12.00 18.09
N LYS A 27 25.30 12.40 18.45
CA LYS A 27 24.07 11.64 18.27
C LYS A 27 23.96 11.20 16.80
N PRO A 28 23.91 9.89 16.48
CA PRO A 28 23.87 9.44 15.10
C PRO A 28 22.60 9.99 14.45
N ARG A 29 22.76 10.71 13.33
CA ARG A 29 21.65 11.21 12.50
C ARG A 29 20.79 10.02 12.09
N GLY A 30 19.64 9.87 12.74
CA GLY A 30 18.68 8.83 12.44
C GLY A 30 18.30 8.88 10.96
N LYS A 31 18.54 7.79 10.23
CA LYS A 31 17.99 7.58 8.88
C LYS A 31 16.50 7.89 8.95
N ARG A 32 16.02 8.84 8.13
CA ARG A 32 14.59 9.15 7.96
C ARG A 32 13.87 7.88 7.51
N ARG A 33 13.31 7.12 8.46
CA ARG A 33 12.32 6.11 8.15
C ARG A 33 11.10 6.86 7.64
N VAL A 34 10.77 6.71 6.36
CA VAL A 34 9.50 7.18 5.84
C VAL A 34 8.43 6.53 6.72
N SER A 35 7.53 7.35 7.27
CA SER A 35 6.45 6.85 8.11
C SER A 35 5.60 5.91 7.28
N MET A 36 5.42 4.65 7.74
CA MET A 36 4.54 3.68 7.09
C MET A 36 3.13 4.25 6.87
N SER A 37 2.67 5.12 7.75
CA SER A 37 1.39 5.82 7.61
C SER A 37 1.33 6.71 6.38
N VAL A 38 2.45 7.33 5.99
CA VAL A 38 2.53 8.15 4.76
C VAL A 38 2.46 7.26 3.52
N ILE A 39 3.13 6.11 3.53
CA ILE A 39 3.07 5.14 2.42
C ILE A 39 1.63 4.64 2.23
N ASN A 40 0.97 4.23 3.33
CA ASN A 40 -0.41 3.76 3.29
C ASN A 40 -1.36 4.85 2.77
N PHE A 41 -1.22 6.09 3.26
CA PHE A 41 -2.04 7.21 2.76
C PHE A 41 -1.90 7.41 1.24
N TRP A 42 -0.67 7.38 0.72
CA TRP A 42 -0.44 7.52 -0.73
C TRP A 42 -0.96 6.33 -1.52
N LEU A 43 -0.83 5.11 -1.01
CA LEU A 43 -1.39 3.92 -1.66
C LEU A 43 -2.91 4.01 -1.74
N ASP A 44 -3.57 4.34 -0.63
CA ASP A 44 -5.03 4.46 -0.55
C ASP A 44 -5.54 5.59 -1.47
N ALA A 45 -4.85 6.73 -1.49
CA ALA A 45 -5.16 7.84 -2.40
C ALA A 45 -4.97 7.44 -3.87
N THR A 46 -3.94 6.65 -4.19
CA THR A 46 -3.69 6.15 -5.55
C THR A 46 -4.79 5.18 -5.98
N ILE A 47 -5.19 4.27 -5.10
CA ILE A 47 -6.29 3.32 -5.34
C ILE A 47 -7.61 4.04 -5.53
N LEU A 48 -7.90 5.05 -4.70
CA LEU A 48 -9.09 5.89 -4.87
C LEU A 48 -9.07 6.61 -6.23
N GLY A 49 -7.93 7.18 -6.62
CA GLY A 49 -7.76 7.80 -7.93
C GLY A 49 -8.01 6.81 -9.08
N ALA A 50 -7.45 5.61 -8.99
CA ALA A 50 -7.67 4.55 -9.98
C ALA A 50 -9.14 4.09 -10.03
N LEU A 51 -9.82 4.02 -8.88
CA LEU A 51 -11.26 3.70 -8.83
C LEU A 51 -12.10 4.78 -9.53
N LEU A 52 -11.81 6.05 -9.26
CA LEU A 52 -12.51 7.16 -9.90
C LEU A 52 -12.28 7.17 -11.42
N LEU A 53 -11.03 6.93 -11.85
CA LEU A 53 -10.69 6.82 -13.26
C LEU A 53 -11.43 5.65 -13.92
N LEU A 54 -11.43 4.48 -13.29
CA LEU A 54 -12.14 3.30 -13.79
C LEU A 54 -13.65 3.56 -13.89
N GLY A 55 -14.23 4.24 -12.91
CA GLY A 55 -15.65 4.63 -12.93
C GLY A 55 -15.96 5.60 -14.07
N TRP A 56 -15.09 6.59 -14.29
CA TRP A 56 -15.18 7.52 -15.40
C TRP A 56 -15.08 6.83 -16.78
N GLU A 57 -14.10 5.94 -16.97
CA GLU A 57 -13.93 5.17 -18.21
C GLU A 57 -15.13 4.26 -18.47
N SER A 58 -15.64 3.59 -17.42
CA SER A 58 -16.83 2.75 -17.50
C SER A 58 -18.07 3.55 -17.91
N ALA A 59 -18.28 4.71 -17.27
CA ALA A 59 -19.39 5.60 -17.62
C ALA A 59 -19.26 6.13 -19.06
N THR A 60 -18.05 6.46 -19.49
CA THR A 60 -17.77 6.91 -20.85
C THR A 60 -18.12 5.84 -21.88
N LEU A 61 -17.63 4.61 -21.69
CA LEU A 61 -17.89 3.51 -22.62
C LEU A 61 -19.36 3.08 -22.63
N GLN A 62 -20.08 3.25 -21.52
CA GLN A 62 -21.47 2.80 -21.38
C GLN A 62 -22.51 3.87 -21.76
N PHE A 63 -22.22 5.15 -21.52
CA PHE A 63 -23.18 6.25 -21.70
C PHE A 63 -22.83 7.20 -22.85
N ILE A 64 -21.55 7.34 -23.21
CA ILE A 64 -21.11 8.29 -24.24
C ILE A 64 -20.93 7.59 -25.59
N PHE A 65 -20.27 6.42 -25.60
CA PHE A 65 -20.15 5.63 -26.81
C PHE A 65 -21.45 4.87 -27.13
N PRO A 66 -21.83 4.73 -28.42
CA PRO A 66 -22.88 3.82 -28.81
C PRO A 66 -22.46 2.36 -28.55
N ALA A 67 -23.41 1.43 -28.71
CA ALA A 67 -23.13 0.00 -28.56
C ALA A 67 -21.88 -0.41 -29.37
N PRO A 68 -21.06 -1.37 -28.88
CA PRO A 68 -19.75 -1.69 -29.48
C PRO A 68 -19.82 -2.02 -30.99
N THR A 69 -20.91 -2.65 -31.41
CA THR A 69 -21.15 -3.03 -32.82
C THR A 69 -21.46 -1.85 -33.75
N LEU A 70 -21.76 -0.68 -33.19
CA LEU A 70 -22.08 0.56 -33.91
C LEU A 70 -21.04 1.67 -33.69
N ALA A 71 -20.03 1.42 -32.85
CA ALA A 71 -19.02 2.41 -32.47
C ALA A 71 -17.90 2.59 -33.52
N ALA A 72 -17.99 1.92 -34.67
CA ALA A 72 -17.02 2.07 -35.75
C ALA A 72 -16.88 3.53 -36.20
N GLY A 73 -15.67 4.06 -36.15
CA GLY A 73 -15.35 5.45 -36.53
C GLY A 73 -15.66 6.50 -35.45
N TRP A 74 -16.29 6.13 -34.34
CA TRP A 74 -16.47 7.04 -33.20
C TRP A 74 -15.16 7.22 -32.45
N THR A 75 -14.84 8.47 -32.14
CA THR A 75 -13.65 8.80 -31.35
C THR A 75 -14.01 9.74 -30.21
N LEU A 76 -13.33 9.57 -29.09
CA LEU A 76 -13.41 10.46 -27.94
C LEU A 76 -12.01 10.97 -27.62
N PHE A 77 -11.82 12.29 -27.67
CA PHE A 77 -10.49 12.92 -27.57
C PHE A 77 -9.45 12.32 -28.56
N GLY A 78 -9.91 11.87 -29.73
CA GLY A 78 -9.06 11.23 -30.74
C GLY A 78 -8.77 9.75 -30.49
N LEU A 79 -9.30 9.16 -29.41
CA LEU A 79 -9.18 7.72 -29.11
C LEU A 79 -10.41 6.97 -29.63
N THR A 80 -10.20 5.81 -30.23
CA THR A 80 -11.30 4.92 -30.66
C THR A 80 -11.93 4.19 -29.48
N TYR A 81 -13.12 3.61 -29.69
CA TYR A 81 -13.78 2.76 -28.69
C TYR A 81 -12.85 1.66 -28.14
N ASP A 82 -12.17 0.93 -29.04
CA ASP A 82 -11.27 -0.16 -28.64
C ASP A 82 -10.08 0.35 -27.81
N GLN A 83 -9.51 1.51 -28.16
CA GLN A 83 -8.43 2.11 -27.37
C GLN A 83 -8.91 2.52 -25.98
N CYS A 84 -10.08 3.15 -25.86
CA CYS A 84 -10.66 3.49 -24.56
C CYS A 84 -10.96 2.23 -23.73
N ARG A 85 -11.43 1.14 -24.35
CA ARG A 85 -11.66 -0.15 -23.68
C ARG A 85 -10.36 -0.78 -23.19
N ASP A 86 -9.31 -0.75 -24.00
CA ASP A 86 -8.01 -1.30 -23.62
C ASP A 86 -7.36 -0.49 -22.48
N ILE A 87 -7.51 0.83 -22.49
CA ILE A 87 -7.12 1.70 -21.37
C ILE A 87 -7.93 1.34 -20.11
N GLN A 88 -9.25 1.18 -20.21
CA GLN A 88 -10.09 0.76 -19.09
C GLN A 88 -9.62 -0.58 -18.50
N PHE A 89 -9.26 -1.53 -19.36
CA PHE A 89 -8.72 -2.82 -18.92
C PHE A 89 -7.37 -2.65 -18.21
N ALA A 90 -6.46 -1.83 -18.73
CA ALA A 90 -5.19 -1.53 -18.06
C ALA A 90 -5.39 -0.83 -16.69
N THR A 91 -6.34 0.11 -16.61
CA THR A 91 -6.74 0.78 -15.35
C THR A 91 -7.30 -0.24 -14.37
N LEU A 92 -8.17 -1.16 -14.82
CA LEU A 92 -8.69 -2.26 -14.00
C LEU A 92 -7.58 -3.15 -13.46
N CYS A 93 -6.61 -3.56 -14.30
CA CYS A 93 -5.46 -4.35 -13.85
C CYS A 93 -4.63 -3.63 -12.80
N THR A 94 -4.37 -2.33 -13.02
CA THR A 94 -3.61 -1.49 -12.08
C THR A 94 -4.35 -1.32 -10.76
N PHE A 95 -5.66 -1.07 -10.81
CA PHE A 95 -6.52 -0.99 -9.63
C PHE A 95 -6.54 -2.30 -8.85
N ALA A 96 -6.72 -3.44 -9.54
CA ALA A 96 -6.69 -4.76 -8.92
C ALA A 96 -5.35 -5.04 -8.23
N PHE A 97 -4.23 -4.72 -8.89
CA PHE A 97 -2.90 -4.84 -8.29
C PHE A 97 -2.74 -3.93 -7.05
N GLY A 98 -3.21 -2.67 -7.14
CA GLY A 98 -3.20 -1.74 -6.00
C GLY A 98 -3.98 -2.29 -4.81
N ILE A 99 -5.18 -2.83 -5.04
CA ILE A 99 -6.00 -3.46 -4.00
C ILE A 99 -5.26 -4.65 -3.36
N LEU A 100 -4.58 -5.49 -4.14
CA LEU A 100 -3.78 -6.59 -3.58
C LEU A 100 -2.70 -6.07 -2.62
N VAL A 101 -1.92 -5.07 -3.04
CA VAL A 101 -0.88 -4.47 -2.20
C VAL A 101 -1.49 -3.82 -0.95
N HIS A 102 -2.61 -3.12 -1.10
CA HIS A 102 -3.31 -2.48 0.02
C HIS A 102 -3.80 -3.49 1.05
N VAL A 103 -4.41 -4.59 0.60
CA VAL A 103 -4.83 -5.67 1.49
C VAL A 103 -3.63 -6.26 2.23
N MET A 104 -2.49 -6.47 1.58
CA MET A 104 -1.27 -6.97 2.24
C MET A 104 -0.76 -6.01 3.32
N LEU A 105 -0.75 -4.69 3.07
CA LEU A 105 -0.31 -3.69 4.06
C LEU A 105 -1.32 -3.50 5.20
N HIS A 106 -2.60 -3.60 4.91
CA HIS A 106 -3.68 -3.46 5.88
C HIS A 106 -3.89 -4.74 6.71
N TRP A 107 -3.37 -5.87 6.25
CA TRP A 107 -3.58 -7.19 6.85
C TRP A 107 -3.25 -7.25 8.35
N ASN A 108 -2.13 -6.66 8.77
CA ASN A 108 -1.74 -6.62 10.19
C ASN A 108 -2.76 -5.87 11.05
N TRP A 109 -3.37 -4.81 10.50
CA TRP A 109 -4.46 -4.10 11.18
C TRP A 109 -5.71 -4.98 11.24
N VAL A 110 -6.08 -5.64 10.13
CA VAL A 110 -7.24 -6.55 10.09
C VAL A 110 -7.10 -7.67 11.12
N CYS A 111 -5.94 -8.33 11.20
CA CYS A 111 -5.68 -9.34 12.23
C CYS A 111 -5.79 -8.76 13.65
N SER A 112 -5.27 -7.55 13.88
CA SER A 112 -5.39 -6.88 15.17
C SER A 112 -6.86 -6.57 15.51
N VAL A 113 -7.66 -6.14 14.55
CA VAL A 113 -9.09 -5.84 14.75
C VAL A 113 -9.87 -7.12 15.01
N ILE A 114 -9.67 -8.18 14.23
CA ILE A 114 -10.35 -9.46 14.43
C ILE A 114 -10.01 -10.05 15.80
N ALA A 115 -8.73 -10.06 16.19
CA ALA A 115 -8.31 -10.59 17.49
C ALA A 115 -8.92 -9.81 18.66
N THR A 116 -8.92 -8.48 18.60
CA THR A 116 -9.34 -7.62 19.72
C THR A 116 -10.85 -7.40 19.78
N GLN A 117 -11.51 -7.16 18.64
CA GLN A 117 -12.94 -6.81 18.57
C GLN A 117 -13.82 -8.05 18.47
N ILE A 118 -13.43 -9.04 17.66
CA ILE A 118 -14.29 -10.21 17.35
C ILE A 118 -13.99 -11.36 18.32
N LEU A 119 -12.72 -11.75 18.42
CA LEU A 119 -12.32 -12.91 19.23
C LEU A 119 -12.12 -12.58 20.71
N ARG A 120 -12.04 -11.29 21.07
CA ARG A 120 -11.67 -10.81 22.42
C ARG A 120 -10.46 -11.56 22.99
N ALA A 121 -9.55 -11.98 22.12
CA ALA A 121 -8.40 -12.79 22.50
C ALA A 121 -7.38 -11.87 23.17
N SER A 122 -6.87 -12.29 24.34
CA SER A 122 -5.85 -11.53 25.07
C SER A 122 -4.46 -11.66 24.43
N GLU A 123 -4.24 -12.65 23.56
CA GLU A 123 -2.94 -12.95 22.97
C GLU A 123 -2.92 -12.58 21.49
N ARG A 124 -1.89 -11.83 21.10
CA ARG A 124 -1.72 -11.35 19.74
C ARG A 124 -1.15 -12.51 18.90
N PRO A 125 -1.81 -12.91 17.80
CA PRO A 125 -1.33 -14.01 16.95
C PRO A 125 0.05 -13.70 16.38
N ASP A 126 0.89 -14.74 16.27
CA ASP A 126 2.28 -14.66 15.81
C ASP A 126 2.38 -14.12 14.36
N GLU A 127 3.49 -13.45 14.01
CA GLU A 127 3.71 -12.83 12.69
C GLU A 127 3.64 -13.86 11.55
N GLY A 128 4.14 -15.07 11.78
CA GLY A 128 4.06 -16.17 10.82
C GLY A 128 2.62 -16.59 10.54
N MET A 129 1.79 -16.69 11.58
CA MET A 129 0.37 -17.02 11.43
C MET A 129 -0.42 -15.93 10.70
N GLN A 130 -0.12 -14.65 10.99
CA GLN A 130 -0.75 -13.54 10.27
C GLN A 130 -0.46 -13.63 8.77
N THR A 131 0.79 -13.89 8.38
CA THR A 131 1.16 -14.02 6.96
C THR A 131 0.42 -15.18 6.29
N ILE A 132 0.33 -16.35 6.96
CA ILE A 132 -0.39 -17.52 6.43
C ILE A 132 -1.87 -17.20 6.20
N TYR A 133 -2.53 -16.53 7.15
CA TYR A 133 -3.93 -16.14 6.96
C TYR A 133 -4.09 -15.15 5.80
N GLY A 134 -3.17 -14.21 5.64
CA GLY A 134 -3.21 -13.24 4.52
C GLY A 134 -3.09 -13.94 3.17
N VAL A 135 -2.11 -14.83 3.03
CA VAL A 135 -1.93 -15.62 1.81
C VAL A 135 -3.13 -16.52 1.56
N ALA A 136 -3.65 -17.20 2.58
CA ALA A 136 -4.84 -18.05 2.44
C ALA A 136 -6.07 -17.26 1.99
N THR A 137 -6.32 -16.07 2.56
CA THR A 137 -7.41 -15.20 2.14
C THR A 137 -7.24 -14.72 0.70
N LEU A 138 -6.03 -14.34 0.29
CA LEU A 138 -5.73 -13.96 -1.11
C LEU A 138 -5.99 -15.10 -2.09
N ILE A 139 -5.55 -16.32 -1.75
CA ILE A 139 -5.79 -17.52 -2.55
C ILE A 139 -7.30 -17.75 -2.71
N ILE A 140 -8.07 -17.69 -1.62
CA ILE A 140 -9.51 -17.90 -1.66
C ILE A 140 -10.19 -16.85 -2.55
N LEU A 141 -9.86 -15.56 -2.37
CA LEU A 141 -10.43 -14.48 -3.17
C LEU A 141 -10.13 -14.66 -4.67
N LEU A 142 -8.89 -15.02 -5.01
CA LEU A 142 -8.50 -15.27 -6.39
C LEU A 142 -9.27 -16.45 -7.00
N HIS A 143 -9.47 -17.54 -6.23
CA HIS A 143 -10.24 -18.69 -6.69
C HIS A 143 -11.73 -18.36 -6.86
N VAL A 144 -12.31 -17.55 -5.98
CA VAL A 144 -13.72 -17.10 -6.13
C VAL A 144 -13.89 -16.30 -7.43
N ILE A 145 -12.98 -15.36 -7.71
CA ILE A 145 -13.01 -14.58 -8.96
C ILE A 145 -12.81 -15.51 -10.16
N GLY A 146 -11.78 -16.37 -10.13
CA GLY A 146 -11.48 -17.30 -11.21
C GLY A 146 -12.62 -18.27 -11.49
N ALA A 147 -13.24 -18.84 -10.46
CA ALA A 147 -14.41 -19.70 -10.59
C ALA A 147 -15.60 -18.94 -11.20
N GLY A 148 -15.82 -17.68 -10.81
CA GLY A 148 -16.84 -16.82 -11.41
C GLY A 148 -16.61 -16.58 -12.91
N LEU A 149 -15.36 -16.34 -13.32
CA LEU A 149 -15.00 -16.19 -14.72
C LEU A 149 -15.20 -17.50 -15.51
N ILE A 150 -14.77 -18.64 -14.94
CA ILE A 150 -14.99 -19.97 -15.55
C ILE A 150 -16.48 -20.24 -15.70
N LEU A 151 -17.26 -19.96 -14.67
CA LEU A 151 -18.72 -20.10 -14.71
C LEU A 151 -19.30 -19.24 -15.82
N ALA A 152 -18.94 -17.96 -15.90
CA ALA A 152 -19.41 -17.05 -16.95
C ALA A 152 -19.08 -17.56 -18.37
N LEU A 153 -17.90 -18.17 -18.57
CA LEU A 153 -17.53 -18.78 -19.85
C LEU A 153 -18.46 -19.94 -20.26
N PHE A 154 -18.99 -20.70 -19.31
CA PHE A 154 -19.97 -21.76 -19.62
C PHE A 154 -21.33 -21.21 -20.06
N PHE A 155 -21.67 -19.97 -19.70
CA PHE A 155 -22.95 -19.35 -20.04
C PHE A 155 -22.88 -18.40 -21.23
N ILE A 156 -21.71 -18.20 -21.85
CA ILE A 156 -21.60 -17.37 -23.05
C ILE A 156 -22.17 -18.12 -24.26
N HIS A 157 -23.19 -17.54 -24.89
CA HIS A 157 -23.80 -18.09 -26.10
C HIS A 157 -23.40 -17.24 -27.29
N ARG A 158 -22.87 -17.87 -28.36
CA ARG A 158 -22.68 -17.18 -29.63
C ARG A 158 -24.03 -16.95 -30.31
N PRO A 159 -24.29 -15.78 -30.91
CA PRO A 159 -25.48 -15.60 -31.73
C PRO A 159 -25.43 -16.57 -32.93
N PRO A 160 -26.60 -17.02 -33.44
CA PRO A 160 -26.64 -17.84 -34.65
C PRO A 160 -26.02 -17.05 -35.83
N PRO A 161 -25.29 -17.73 -36.73
CA PRO A 161 -24.75 -17.07 -37.92
C PRO A 161 -25.92 -16.54 -38.76
N VAL A 162 -25.82 -15.26 -39.16
CA VAL A 162 -26.74 -14.58 -40.08
C VAL A 162 -26.36 -14.82 -41.53
#